data_AF-A0AA96J965-F1
#
_entry.id   AF-A0AA96J965-F1
#
_cell.length_a   1.000
_cell.length_b   1.000
_cell.length_c   1.000
_cell.angle_alpha   90.00
_cell.angle_beta   90.00
_cell.angle_gamma   90.00
#
_symmetry.space_group_name_H-M   'P 1'
#
loop_
_entity.id
_entity.type
_entity.pdbx_description
1 polymer ?
#
loop_
_entity_poly.entity_id
_entity_poly.type
_entity_poly.pdbx_seq_one_letter_code
_entity_poly.pdbx_strand_id
1 'polypeptide(L)' 'MWDFILWIAALIIGIIGVVRIFQRQILWGIVLIVIALLIGPGGVSLLT' A
#
# COMPACT_ATOMS: atom_id res chain seq x y z
N MET A 1 -11.87 -14.11 -4.95
CA MET A 1 -11.04 -14.87 -3.98
C MET A 1 -9.57 -14.43 -4.03
N TRP A 2 -9.04 -14.12 -5.23
CA TRP A 2 -7.73 -13.47 -5.40
C TRP A 2 -7.70 -12.00 -4.95
N ASP A 3 -8.84 -11.31 -5.00
CA ASP A 3 -9.00 -9.90 -4.60
C ASP A 3 -8.67 -9.66 -3.12
N PHE A 4 -9.02 -10.64 -2.28
CA PHE A 4 -8.73 -10.60 -0.85
C PHE A 4 -7.24 -10.73 -0.56
N ILE A 5 -6.53 -11.52 -1.37
CA ILE A 5 -5.07 -11.71 -1.27
C ILE A 5 -4.34 -10.42 -1.69
N LEU A 6 -4.78 -9.78 -2.77
CA LEU A 6 -4.23 -8.49 -3.22
C LEU A 6 -4.50 -7.37 -2.20
N TRP A 7 -5.69 -7.37 -1.60
CA TRP A 7 -6.04 -6.44 -0.52
C TRP A 7 -5.13 -6.60 0.70
N ILE A 8 -4.90 -7.85 1.15
CA ILE A 8 -3.97 -8.13 2.26
C ILE A 8 -2.55 -7.69 1.90
N ALA A 9 -2.08 -7.98 0.68
CA ALA A 9 -0.76 -7.56 0.23
C ALA A 9 -0.62 -6.03 0.23
N ALA A 10 -1.62 -5.30 -0.27
CA ALA A 10 -1.64 -3.84 -0.26
C ALA A 10 -1.58 -3.26 1.17
N LEU A 11 -2.30 -3.87 2.11
CA LEU A 11 -2.28 -3.48 3.52
C LEU A 11 -0.89 -3.62 4.14
N ILE A 12 -0.21 -4.75 3.87
CA ILE A 12 1.15 -5.01 4.34
C ILE A 12 2.13 -3.98 3.77
N ILE A 13 2.06 -3.70 2.47
CA ILE A 13 2.92 -2.71 1.81
C ILE A 13 2.69 -1.30 2.40
N GLY A 14 1.42 -0.93 2.65
CA GLY A 14 1.07 0.35 3.27
C GLY A 14 1.64 0.50 4.69
N ILE A 15 1.54 -0.53 5.51
CA ILE A 15 2.13 -0.54 6.87
C ILE A 15 3.65 -0.39 6.78
N ILE A 16 4.32 -1.11 5.88
CA ILE A 16 5.77 -0.99 5.68
C ILE A 16 6.14 0.43 5.23
N GLY A 17 5.34 1.04 4.35
CA GLY A 17 5.52 2.42 3.91
C GLY A 17 5.46 3.42 5.06
N VAL A 18 4.44 3.31 5.92
CA VAL A 18 4.30 4.15 7.12
C VAL A 18 5.49 3.95 8.07
N VAL A 19 5.87 2.70 8.34
CA VAL A 19 7.01 2.36 9.22
C VAL A 19 8.34 2.89 8.67
N ARG A 20 8.53 2.96 7.36
CA ARG A 20 9.71 3.58 6.72
C ARG A 20 9.77 5.10 6.92
N ILE A 21 8.63 5.78 6.95
CA ILE A 21 8.57 7.22 7.27
C ILE A 21 9.05 7.47 8.71
N PHE A 22 8.60 6.66 9.67
CA PHE A 22 9.06 6.73 11.06
C PHE A 22 10.57 6.45 11.21
N GLN A 23 11.15 5.64 10.33
CA GLN A 23 12.60 5.39 10.27
C GLN A 23 13.40 6.53 9.60
N ARG A 24 12.81 7.71 9.40
CA ARG A 24 13.40 8.85 8.64
C ARG A 24 13.73 8.53 7.18
N GLN A 25 13.28 7.37 6.65
CA GLN A 25 13.40 7.00 5.24
C GLN A 25 12.20 7.53 4.45
N ILE A 26 12.01 8.84 4.50
CA ILE A 26 10.80 9.52 4.01
C ILE A 26 10.55 9.21 2.53
N LEU A 27 11.59 9.19 1.70
CA LEU A 27 11.48 8.90 0.26
C LEU A 27 10.93 7.49 0.01
N TRP A 28 11.49 6.47 0.65
CA TRP A 28 11.01 5.08 0.52
C TRP A 28 9.62 4.88 1.10
N GLY A 29 9.32 5.56 2.20
CA GLY A 29 8.00 5.52 2.81
C GLY A 29 6.91 6.08 1.89
N ILE A 30 7.17 7.23 1.26
CA ILE A 30 6.23 7.83 0.28
C ILE A 30 6.05 6.90 -0.92
N VAL A 31 7.13 6.37 -1.51
CA VAL A 31 7.05 5.45 -2.66
C VAL A 31 6.20 4.23 -2.33
N LEU A 32 6.41 3.61 -1.16
CA LEU A 32 5.64 2.45 -0.72
C LEU A 32 4.17 2.78 -0.45
N ILE A 33 3.88 3.97 0.09
CA ILE A 33 2.49 4.42 0.29
C ILE A 33 1.78 4.63 -1.05
N VAL A 34 2.45 5.22 -2.05
CA VAL A 34 1.88 5.40 -3.40
C VAL A 34 1.60 4.05 -4.06
N ILE A 35 2.53 3.11 -3.96
CA ILE A 35 2.37 1.74 -4.46
C ILE A 35 1.21 1.03 -3.75
N ALA A 36 1.12 1.16 -2.43
CA ALA A 36 0.03 0.58 -1.64
C ALA A 36 -1.35 1.17 -2.03
N LEU A 37 -1.41 2.46 -2.32
CA LEU A 37 -2.65 3.13 -2.74
C LEU A 37 -3.09 2.68 -4.14
N LEU A 38 -2.14 2.47 -5.06
CA LEU A 38 -2.40 1.94 -6.40
C LEU A 38 -2.91 0.50 -6.37
N ILE A 39 -2.38 -0.33 -5.46
CA ILE A 39 -2.68 -1.77 -5.38
C ILE A 39 -3.88 -2.07 -4.47
N GLY A 40 -4.15 -1.20 -3.49
CA GLY A 40 -5.20 -1.38 -2.49
C GLY A 40 -6.60 -0.98 -2.97
N PRO A 41 -7.59 -0.96 -2.06
CA PRO A 41 -8.99 -0.70 -2.40
C PRO A 41 -9.21 0.65 -3.12
N GLY A 42 -8.38 1.67 -2.90
CA GLY A 42 -8.45 2.92 -3.68
C GLY A 42 -8.22 2.76 -5.20
N GLY A 43 -7.52 1.71 -5.64
CA GLY A 43 -7.27 1.39 -7.05
C GLY A 43 -8.20 0.33 -7.63
N VAL A 44 -8.58 -0.68 -6.84
CA VAL A 44 -9.51 -1.75 -7.29
C VAL A 44 -10.99 -1.43 -7.05
N SER A 45 -11.33 -0.52 -6.13
CA SER A 45 -12.71 -0.05 -5.93
C SER A 45 -13.18 0.96 -6.98
N LEU A 46 -12.31 1.40 -7.89
CA LEU A 46 -12.70 2.18 -9.08
C LEU A 46 -13.29 1.31 -10.20
N LEU A 47 -13.27 -0.02 -10.04
CA LEU A 47 -13.69 -1.00 -11.06
C LEU A 47 -14.90 -1.87 -10.62
N THR A 48 -15.58 -1.50 -9.54
CA THR A 48 -16.85 -2.10 -9.10
C THR A 48 -17.98 -1.09 -9.31
#